data_AF-A0AB38CHR8-F1
#
_entry.id   AF-A0AB38CHR8-F1
#
_cell.length_a   1.000
_cell.length_b   1.000
_cell.length_c   1.000
_cell.angle_alpha   90.00
_cell.angle_beta   90.00
_cell.angle_gamma   90.00
#
_symmetry.space_group_name_H-M   'P 1'
#
loop_
_entity.id
_entity.type
_entity.pdbx_description
1 polymer ?
#
loop_
_entity_poly.entity_id
_entity_poly.type
_entity_poly.pdbx_seq_one_letter_code
_entity_poly.pdbx_strand_id
1 'polypeptide(L)'
;MAKGKFERTKPHVNVGTIGHVDHGKTTLTAAIATVLSKKFGGEAKAYDQIDAAPEEKARGITINTAHVEYETETRHYAHVDCPGHADYIKNMITGAAQMDGAIL
;
A
#
# COMPACT_ATOMS: atom_id res chain seq x y z
N MET A 1 -23.27 1.28 0.40
CA MET A 1 -23.24 2.74 0.64
C MET A 1 -22.37 3.34 -0.43
N ALA A 2 -22.84 4.34 -1.19
CA ALA A 2 -22.00 4.99 -2.18
C ALA A 2 -20.82 5.66 -1.45
N LYS A 3 -19.58 5.27 -1.78
CA LYS A 3 -18.40 6.01 -1.32
C LYS A 3 -18.62 7.48 -1.67
N GLY A 4 -18.44 8.38 -0.70
CA GLY A 4 -18.57 9.82 -0.92
C GLY A 4 -17.70 10.26 -2.10
N LYS A 5 -18.10 11.32 -2.80
CA LYS A 5 -17.31 11.87 -3.90
C LYS A 5 -15.94 12.28 -3.37
N PHE A 6 -14.88 11.66 -3.90
CA PHE A 6 -13.51 12.01 -3.51
C PHE A 6 -13.20 13.43 -3.98
N GLU A 7 -12.79 14.30 -3.04
CA GLU A 7 -12.39 15.68 -3.34
C GLU A 7 -10.87 15.76 -3.49
N ARG A 8 -10.41 16.06 -4.71
CA ARG A 8 -8.99 16.28 -5.02
C ARG A 8 -8.55 17.67 -4.54
N THR A 9 -8.25 17.80 -3.25
CA THR A 9 -7.80 19.08 -2.65
C THR A 9 -6.28 19.25 -2.65
N LYS A 10 -5.52 18.17 -2.81
CA LYS A 10 -4.04 18.15 -2.79
C LYS A 10 -3.46 17.50 -4.05
N PRO A 11 -2.22 17.86 -4.46
CA PRO A 11 -1.50 17.12 -5.50
C PRO A 11 -1.40 15.63 -5.15
N HIS A 12 -1.63 14.78 -6.14
CA HIS A 12 -1.64 13.33 -6.00
C HIS A 12 -0.34 12.74 -6.51
N VAL A 13 0.20 11.74 -5.79
CA VAL A 13 1.36 10.97 -6.21
C VAL A 13 1.11 9.48 -5.93
N ASN A 14 1.36 8.63 -6.92
CA ASN A 14 1.37 7.18 -6.76
C ASN A 14 2.73 6.74 -6.25
N VAL A 15 2.76 6.07 -5.11
CA VAL A 15 3.98 5.51 -4.52
C VAL A 15 3.80 4.03 -4.24
N GLY A 16 4.86 3.31 -3.91
CA GLY A 16 4.71 1.94 -3.47
C GLY A 16 5.96 1.33 -2.85
N THR A 17 5.78 0.25 -2.11
CA THR A 17 6.86 -0.56 -1.53
C THR A 17 7.25 -1.68 -2.47
N ILE A 18 8.54 -1.80 -2.74
CA ILE A 18 9.14 -2.91 -3.48
C ILE A 18 10.33 -3.46 -2.68
N GLY A 19 10.84 -4.63 -3.04
CA GLY A 19 11.94 -5.26 -2.33
C GLY A 19 11.75 -6.75 -2.11
N HIS A 20 12.76 -7.42 -1.57
CA HIS A 20 12.78 -8.87 -1.41
C HIS A 20 11.73 -9.37 -0.40
N VAL A 21 11.43 -10.67 -0.42
CA VAL A 21 10.53 -11.30 0.56
C VAL A 21 11.04 -11.07 1.99
N ASP A 22 10.11 -10.93 2.94
CA ASP A 22 10.38 -10.73 4.38
C ASP A 22 11.15 -9.45 4.79
N HIS A 23 11.38 -8.52 3.87
CA HIS A 23 11.95 -7.19 4.19
C HIS A 23 10.98 -6.23 4.90
N GLY A 24 9.76 -6.67 5.23
CA GLY A 24 8.81 -5.86 6.00
C GLY A 24 8.01 -4.82 5.20
N LYS A 25 7.90 -4.95 3.87
CA LYS A 25 7.13 -4.06 2.99
C LYS A 25 5.72 -3.77 3.51
N THR A 26 4.93 -4.82 3.71
CA THR A 26 3.53 -4.73 4.17
C THR A 26 3.42 -4.17 5.59
N THR A 27 4.34 -4.54 6.48
CA THR A 27 4.41 -3.99 7.84
C THR A 27 4.70 -2.48 7.80
N LEU A 28 5.60 -2.05 6.94
CA LEU A 28 5.90 -0.63 6.73
C LEU A 28 4.69 0.11 6.16
N THR A 29 4.02 -0.45 5.16
CA THR A 29 2.79 0.15 4.57
C THR A 29 1.71 0.35 5.63
N ALA A 30 1.45 -0.66 6.47
CA ALA A 30 0.50 -0.55 7.59
C ALA A 30 0.92 0.53 8.61
N ALA A 31 2.21 0.62 8.93
CA ALA A 31 2.74 1.63 9.84
C ALA A 31 2.59 3.05 9.29
N ILE A 32 2.90 3.27 8.01
CA ILE A 32 2.73 4.57 7.34
C ILE A 32 1.26 5.00 7.40
N ALA A 33 0.34 4.13 7.00
CA ALA A 33 -1.09 4.42 7.03
C ALA A 33 -1.59 4.74 8.45
N THR A 34 -1.12 4.00 9.45
CA THR A 34 -1.49 4.20 10.86
C THR A 34 -0.94 5.51 11.43
N VAL A 35 0.30 5.87 11.12
CA VAL A 35 0.92 7.11 11.62
C VAL A 35 0.26 8.33 10.97
N LEU A 36 0.03 8.28 9.67
CA LEU A 36 -0.56 9.41 8.94
C LEU A 36 -2.04 9.56 9.25
N SER A 37 -2.79 8.46 9.44
CA SER A 37 -4.21 8.55 9.85
C SER A 37 -4.39 9.22 11.22
N LYS A 38 -3.48 8.96 12.16
CA LYS A 38 -3.47 9.64 13.47
C LYS A 38 -3.16 11.13 13.36
N LYS A 39 -2.35 11.55 12.39
CA LYS A 39 -1.89 12.95 12.26
C LYS A 39 -2.79 13.80 11.39
N PHE A 40 -3.27 13.26 10.27
CA PHE A 40 -4.00 14.00 9.24
C PHE A 40 -5.44 13.49 9.03
N GLY A 41 -5.85 12.44 9.75
CA GLY A 41 -7.14 11.77 9.54
C GLY A 41 -7.08 10.73 8.41
N GLY A 42 -8.21 10.10 8.13
CA GLY A 42 -8.32 9.00 7.17
C GLY A 42 -8.40 7.62 7.84
N GLU A 43 -8.34 6.56 7.03
CA GLU A 43 -8.49 5.18 7.51
C GLU A 43 -7.13 4.58 7.88
N ALA A 44 -6.98 4.15 9.13
CA ALA A 44 -5.87 3.29 9.51
C ALA A 44 -6.04 1.92 8.82
N LYS A 45 -4.94 1.39 8.26
CA LYS A 45 -4.89 0.07 7.65
C LYS A 45 -3.96 -0.83 8.44
N ALA A 46 -4.52 -1.87 9.03
CA ALA A 46 -3.74 -2.88 9.73
C ALA A 46 -3.14 -3.90 8.74
N TYR A 47 -2.09 -4.60 9.16
CA TYR A 47 -1.37 -5.58 8.32
C TYR A 47 -2.30 -6.62 7.69
N ASP A 48 -3.22 -7.16 8.48
CA ASP A 48 -4.19 -8.18 8.09
C ASP A 48 -5.31 -7.68 7.16
N GLN A 49 -5.39 -6.36 6.97
CA GLN A 49 -6.26 -5.69 6.00
C GLN A 49 -5.53 -5.37 4.68
N ILE A 50 -4.20 -5.44 4.67
CA ILE A 50 -3.37 -5.32 3.47
C ILE A 50 -3.15 -6.71 2.87
N ASP A 51 -2.62 -7.65 3.67
CA ASP A 51 -2.56 -9.09 3.34
C ASP A 51 -3.89 -9.76 3.71
N ALA A 52 -4.95 -9.39 2.99
CA ALA A 52 -6.32 -9.78 3.33
C ALA A 52 -6.71 -11.16 2.77
N ALA A 53 -6.05 -11.64 1.71
CA ALA A 53 -6.47 -12.89 1.06
C ALA A 53 -6.20 -14.10 1.98
N PRO A 54 -7.10 -15.11 2.03
CA PRO A 54 -6.90 -16.30 2.86
C PRO A 54 -5.57 -17.02 2.57
N GLU A 55 -5.15 -17.00 1.30
CA GLU A 55 -3.90 -17.57 0.82
C GLU A 55 -2.66 -16.80 1.27
N GLU A 56 -2.74 -15.46 1.36
CA GLU A 56 -1.66 -14.60 1.88
C GLU A 56 -1.48 -14.84 3.37
N LYS A 57 -2.59 -14.88 4.13
CA LYS A 57 -2.56 -15.17 5.57
C LYS A 57 -2.02 -16.56 5.88
N ALA A 58 -2.36 -17.56 5.07
CA ALA A 58 -1.88 -18.92 5.24
C ALA A 58 -0.38 -19.08 4.93
N ARG A 59 0.14 -18.30 3.98
CA ARG A 59 1.54 -18.38 3.53
C ARG A 59 2.47 -17.36 4.18
N GLY A 60 1.94 -16.32 4.81
CA GLY A 60 2.72 -15.26 5.44
C GLY A 60 3.47 -14.37 4.44
N ILE A 61 3.04 -14.34 3.18
CA ILE A 61 3.66 -13.53 2.12
C ILE A 61 2.58 -12.81 1.31
N THR A 62 2.90 -11.59 0.88
CA THR A 62 2.08 -10.84 -0.07
C THR A 62 2.10 -11.53 -1.43
N ILE A 63 0.92 -11.73 -2.00
CA ILE A 63 0.73 -12.38 -3.32
C ILE A 63 0.18 -11.33 -4.29
N ASN A 64 -0.85 -10.61 -3.86
CA ASN A 64 -1.54 -9.60 -4.65
C ASN A 64 -1.02 -8.21 -4.28
N THR A 65 -1.07 -7.29 -5.24
CA THR A 65 -0.79 -5.89 -4.94
C THR A 65 -1.94 -5.31 -4.13
N ALA A 66 -1.64 -4.63 -3.01
CA ALA A 66 -2.63 -3.97 -2.19
C ALA A 66 -2.56 -2.45 -2.37
N HIS A 67 -3.73 -1.80 -2.41
CA HIS A 67 -3.83 -0.34 -2.50
C HIS A 67 -4.23 0.26 -1.15
N VAL A 68 -3.43 1.22 -0.69
CA VAL A 68 -3.65 1.96 0.55
C VAL A 68 -3.58 3.45 0.25
N GLU A 69 -4.50 4.24 0.81
CA GLU A 69 -4.49 5.70 0.66
C GLU A 69 -4.11 6.35 1.98
N TYR A 70 -3.30 7.40 1.89
CA TYR A 70 -2.98 8.27 3.02
C TYR A 70 -2.57 9.63 2.50
N GLU A 71 -2.53 10.62 3.40
CA GLU A 71 -2.10 11.96 3.04
C GLU A 71 -1.14 12.57 4.05
N THR A 72 -0.48 13.61 3.59
CA THR A 72 0.34 14.50 4.41
C THR A 72 -0.24 15.90 4.32
N GLU A 73 0.40 16.85 4.98
CA GLU A 73 0.06 18.26 4.86
C GLU A 73 0.06 18.76 3.41
N THR A 74 0.97 18.25 2.57
CA THR A 74 1.24 18.81 1.23
C THR A 74 0.67 18.00 0.07
N ARG A 75 0.45 16.70 0.25
CA ARG A 75 0.07 15.78 -0.85
C ARG A 75 -0.83 14.64 -0.39
N HIS A 76 -1.61 14.13 -1.33
CA HIS A 76 -2.33 12.87 -1.23
C HIS A 76 -1.52 11.76 -1.91
N TYR A 77 -1.47 10.57 -1.30
CA TYR A 77 -0.75 9.43 -1.82
C TYR A 77 -1.68 8.22 -2.01
N ALA A 78 -1.59 7.61 -3.19
CA ALA A 78 -2.02 6.22 -3.38
C ALA A 78 -0.78 5.34 -3.30
N HIS A 79 -0.77 4.39 -2.37
CA HIS A 79 0.33 3.48 -2.10
C HIS A 79 0.01 2.10 -2.63
N VAL A 80 0.91 1.54 -3.43
CA VAL A 80 0.84 0.17 -3.95
C VAL A 80 1.85 -0.70 -3.19
N ASP A 81 1.37 -1.63 -2.36
CA ASP A 81 2.20 -2.63 -1.69
C ASP A 81 2.43 -3.81 -2.63
N CYS A 82 3.68 -4.09 -2.99
CA CYS A 82 4.01 -5.14 -3.96
C CYS A 82 4.61 -6.40 -3.33
N PRO A 83 4.37 -7.58 -3.94
CA PRO A 83 4.99 -8.82 -3.49
C PRO A 83 6.50 -8.84 -3.76
N GLY A 84 7.25 -9.51 -2.88
CA GLY A 84 8.71 -9.64 -2.98
C GLY A 84 9.22 -11.05 -3.31
N HIS A 85 8.32 -12.03 -3.39
CA HIS A 85 8.65 -13.42 -3.66
C HIS A 85 8.82 -13.66 -5.18
N ALA A 86 9.77 -14.51 -5.56
CA ALA A 86 10.13 -14.75 -6.96
C ALA A 86 8.94 -15.23 -7.82
N ASP A 87 8.11 -16.12 -7.26
CA ASP A 87 6.93 -16.65 -7.96
C ASP A 87 5.86 -15.59 -8.27
N TYR A 88 5.88 -14.44 -7.57
CA TYR A 88 4.88 -13.38 -7.68
C TYR A 88 5.44 -12.07 -8.28
N ILE A 89 6.63 -12.11 -8.90
CA ILE A 89 7.24 -10.95 -9.58
C ILE A 89 6.30 -10.34 -10.63
N LYS A 90 5.48 -11.13 -11.31
CA LYS A 90 4.53 -10.61 -12.31
C LYS A 90 3.57 -9.57 -11.72
N ASN A 91 3.08 -9.83 -10.51
CA ASN A 91 2.17 -8.92 -9.81
C ASN A 91 2.92 -7.64 -9.37
N MET A 92 4.17 -7.80 -8.92
CA MET A 92 5.04 -6.65 -8.62
C MET A 92 5.27 -5.76 -9.84
N ILE A 93 5.53 -6.34 -11.02
CA ILE A 93 5.73 -5.59 -12.28
C ILE A 93 4.48 -4.74 -12.60
N THR A 94 3.28 -5.31 -12.48
CA THR A 94 2.03 -4.58 -12.71
C THR A 94 1.80 -3.47 -11.69
N GLY A 95 2.19 -3.68 -10.42
CA GLY A 95 2.12 -2.64 -9.39
C GLY A 95 3.13 -1.51 -9.62
N ALA A 96 4.38 -1.85 -9.93
CA ALA A 96 5.45 -0.89 -10.17
C ALA A 96 5.18 0.02 -11.37
N ALA A 97 4.48 -0.47 -12.40
CA ALA A 97 4.08 0.33 -13.55
C ALA A 97 3.14 1.51 -13.22
N GLN A 98 2.53 1.51 -12.03
CA GLN A 98 1.63 2.57 -11.56
C GLN A 98 2.33 3.62 -10.69
N MET A 99 3.59 3.40 -10.32
CA MET A 99 4.28 4.22 -9.32
C MET A 99 5.03 5.39 -9.96
N ASP A 100 4.83 6.59 -9.42
CA ASP A 100 5.65 7.78 -9.70
C ASP A 100 6.98 7.74 -8.92
N GLY A 101 7.02 6.98 -7.81
CA GLY A 101 8.22 6.75 -7.00
C GLY A 101 8.07 5.53 -6.08
N ALA A 102 9.19 4.89 -5.74
CA ALA A 102 9.19 3.65 -4.97
C ALA A 102 10.00 3.77 -3.66
N ILE A 103 9.57 3.00 -2.67
CA ILE A 103 10.26 2.76 -1.39
C ILE A 103 10.84 1.34 -1.48
N LEU A 104 12.17 1.21 -1.31
CA LEU A 104 12.93 -0.04 -1.44
C LEU A 104 13.44 -0.52 -0.08
#